data_AF-A0A2Z4WD77-F1
#
_entry.id   AF-A0A2Z4WD77-F1
#
_cell.length_a   1.000
_cell.length_b   1.000
_cell.length_c   1.000
_cell.angle_alpha   90.00
_cell.angle_beta   90.00
_cell.angle_gamma   90.00
#
_symmetry.space_group_name_H-M   'P 1'
#
loop_
_entity.id
_entity.type
_entity.pdbx_description
1 polymer ?
#
loop_
_entity_poly.entity_id
_entity_poly.type
_entity_poly.pdbx_seq_one_letter_code
_entity_poly.pdbx_strand_id
1 'polypeptide(L)'
;MENCLSFNTSSCKNIEDYKNDIKTNIIDILDSNEKLNFALVVKKSNISPIIIKKYPELRIYILENIDYYKEIKMIDNKISKATTRILASKESLTFMAIMKRCRFTSTMMYKNSYIKEKVIKTIKENKNSIKL
;
A
#
# COMPACT_ATOMS: atom_id res chain seq x y z
N MET A 1 -17.78 26.79 43.26
CA MET A 1 -18.18 26.18 41.97
C MET A 1 -16.95 26.22 41.08
N GLU A 2 -16.24 25.10 41.02
CA GLU A 2 -15.03 24.96 40.20
C GLU A 2 -15.43 25.01 38.73
N ASN A 3 -14.80 25.92 37.99
CA ASN A 3 -15.02 26.10 36.56
C ASN A 3 -14.32 24.95 35.83
N CYS A 4 -15.05 23.87 35.55
CA CYS A 4 -14.59 22.72 34.75
C CYS A 4 -14.57 23.02 33.25
N LEU A 5 -13.87 24.08 32.83
CA LEU A 5 -13.57 24.32 31.42
C LEU A 5 -12.07 24.22 31.21
N SER A 6 -11.52 23.03 31.48
CA SER A 6 -10.29 22.62 30.81
C SER A 6 -10.62 22.45 29.33
N PHE A 7 -10.47 23.52 28.55
CA PHE A 7 -10.32 23.44 27.11
C PHE A 7 -9.02 22.67 26.84
N ASN A 8 -9.06 21.34 26.98
CA ASN A 8 -8.19 20.50 26.20
C ASN A 8 -8.48 20.89 24.76
N THR A 9 -7.50 21.50 24.12
CA THR A 9 -7.47 21.74 22.69
C THR A 9 -7.48 20.37 22.00
N SER A 10 -8.65 19.74 21.99
CA SER A 10 -8.98 18.66 21.08
C SER A 10 -8.95 19.31 19.71
N SER A 11 -7.76 19.30 19.10
CA SER A 11 -7.61 19.55 17.68
C SER A 11 -8.61 18.64 16.98
N CYS A 12 -9.73 19.21 16.54
CA CYS A 12 -10.71 18.48 15.76
C CYS A 12 -10.01 18.10 14.46
N LYS A 13 -9.67 16.82 14.30
CA LYS A 13 -9.08 16.29 13.07
C LYS A 13 -9.87 16.80 11.88
N ASN A 14 -9.15 17.41 10.94
CA ASN A 14 -9.70 17.79 9.65
C ASN A 14 -9.76 16.55 8.74
N ILE A 15 -10.34 16.70 7.55
CA ILE A 15 -10.45 15.59 6.60
C ILE A 15 -9.08 15.01 6.17
N GLU A 16 -8.06 15.85 6.03
CA GLU A 16 -6.73 15.41 5.59
C GLU A 16 -6.03 14.60 6.68
N ASP A 17 -6.24 14.95 7.95
CA ASP A 17 -5.75 14.13 9.08
C ASP A 17 -6.33 12.71 9.00
N TYR A 18 -7.64 12.58 8.73
CA TYR A 18 -8.26 11.27 8.55
C TYR A 18 -7.71 10.52 7.33
N LYS A 19 -7.48 11.21 6.21
CA LYS A 19 -6.88 10.59 5.01
C LYS A 19 -5.48 10.06 5.29
N ASN A 20 -4.67 10.79 6.05
CA ASN A 20 -3.35 10.35 6.46
C ASN A 20 -3.43 9.13 7.39
N ASP A 21 -4.31 9.14 8.38
CA ASP A 21 -4.54 7.97 9.26
C ASP A 21 -4.98 6.75 8.46
N ILE A 22 -5.89 6.93 7.49
CA ILE A 22 -6.35 5.85 6.60
C ILE A 22 -5.16 5.24 5.85
N LYS A 23 -4.30 6.05 5.22
CA LYS A 23 -3.13 5.53 4.49
C LYS A 23 -2.19 4.75 5.40
N THR A 24 -1.83 5.33 6.55
CA THR A 24 -0.93 4.68 7.52
C THR A 24 -1.51 3.36 7.99
N ASN A 25 -2.78 3.35 8.41
CA ASN A 25 -3.43 2.13 8.89
C ASN A 25 -3.59 1.07 7.79
N ILE A 26 -3.79 1.45 6.52
CA ILE A 26 -3.80 0.50 5.42
C ILE A 26 -2.44 -0.20 5.30
N ILE A 27 -1.34 0.56 5.35
CA ILE A 27 0.03 0.01 5.31
C ILE A 27 0.25 -0.92 6.50
N ASP A 28 -0.08 -0.48 7.71
CA ASP A 28 0.09 -1.28 8.93
C ASP A 28 -0.70 -2.61 8.89
N ILE A 29 -1.94 -2.58 8.38
CA ILE A 29 -2.76 -3.79 8.17
C ILE A 29 -2.07 -4.74 7.19
N LEU A 30 -1.52 -4.22 6.10
CA LEU A 30 -0.86 -5.03 5.09
C LEU A 30 0.45 -5.64 5.58
N ASP A 31 1.22 -4.90 6.36
CA ASP A 31 2.49 -5.33 6.96
C ASP A 31 2.26 -6.36 8.07
N SER A 32 1.15 -6.22 8.81
CA SER A 32 0.71 -7.20 9.82
C SER A 32 0.09 -8.48 9.21
N ASN A 33 0.07 -8.61 7.87
CA ASN A 33 -0.60 -9.69 7.14
C ASN A 33 -2.09 -9.89 7.49
N GLU A 34 -2.75 -8.83 7.99
CA GLU A 34 -4.18 -8.84 8.22
C GLU A 34 -4.96 -8.67 6.91
N LYS A 35 -6.22 -9.13 6.89
CA LYS A 35 -7.09 -8.99 5.71
C LYS A 35 -7.56 -7.54 5.57
N LEU A 36 -7.04 -6.84 4.57
CA LEU A 36 -7.44 -5.47 4.26
C LEU A 36 -8.90 -5.38 3.82
N ASN A 37 -9.73 -4.77 4.66
CA ASN A 37 -11.16 -4.56 4.44
C ASN A 37 -11.64 -3.26 5.09
N PHE A 38 -12.77 -2.74 4.61
CA PHE A 38 -13.31 -1.44 5.02
C PHE A 38 -13.52 -1.34 6.53
N ALA A 39 -14.15 -2.35 7.14
CA ALA A 39 -14.47 -2.32 8.57
C ALA A 39 -13.21 -2.23 9.45
N LEU A 40 -12.15 -2.95 9.07
CA LEU A 40 -10.89 -2.91 9.80
C LEU A 40 -10.20 -1.54 9.67
N VAL A 41 -10.19 -0.96 8.47
CA VAL A 41 -9.60 0.38 8.23
C VAL A 41 -10.35 1.44 9.03
N VAL A 42 -11.68 1.45 8.95
CA VAL A 42 -12.54 2.39 9.70
C VAL A 42 -12.31 2.27 11.21
N LYS A 43 -12.21 1.03 11.72
CA LYS A 43 -11.92 0.76 13.12
C LYS A 43 -10.54 1.29 13.54
N LYS A 44 -9.47 0.98 12.79
CA LYS A 44 -8.10 1.44 13.13
C LYS A 44 -7.92 2.95 12.97
N SER A 45 -8.65 3.58 12.03
CA SER A 45 -8.63 5.03 11.82
C SER A 45 -9.57 5.82 12.73
N ASN A 46 -10.25 5.16 13.70
CA ASN A 46 -11.23 5.79 14.59
C ASN A 46 -12.33 6.58 13.85
N ILE A 47 -12.76 6.07 12.69
CA ILE A 47 -13.81 6.70 11.88
C ILE A 47 -15.15 6.16 12.35
N SER A 48 -15.96 7.01 12.97
CA SER A 48 -17.31 6.67 13.40
C SER A 48 -18.34 6.97 12.30
N PRO A 49 -19.57 6.45 12.39
CA PRO A 49 -20.66 6.84 11.49
C PRO A 49 -20.93 8.35 11.49
N ILE A 50 -20.71 9.03 12.63
CA ILE A 50 -20.84 10.49 12.75
C ILE A 50 -19.78 11.19 11.90
N ILE A 51 -18.54 10.69 11.91
CA ILE A 51 -17.44 11.22 11.08
C ILE A 51 -17.75 11.00 9.60
N ILE A 52 -18.25 9.82 9.20
CA ILE A 52 -18.68 9.58 7.81
C ILE A 52 -19.85 10.48 7.41
N LYS A 53 -20.80 10.75 8.32
CA LYS A 53 -21.89 11.70 8.03
C LYS A 53 -21.36 13.13 7.83
N LYS A 54 -20.32 13.51 8.58
CA LYS A 54 -19.66 14.82 8.47
C LYS A 54 -18.78 14.92 7.21
N TYR A 55 -18.11 13.82 6.82
CA TYR A 55 -17.23 13.72 5.65
C TYR A 55 -17.58 12.47 4.81
N PRO A 56 -18.67 12.49 4.03
CA PRO A 56 -19.13 11.33 3.24
C PRO A 56 -18.10 10.82 2.25
N GLU A 57 -17.24 11.70 1.73
CA GLU A 57 -16.15 11.42 0.80
C GLU A 57 -15.11 10.44 1.37
N LEU A 58 -14.97 10.35 2.70
CA LEU A 58 -14.06 9.39 3.33
C LEU A 58 -14.44 7.94 2.99
N ARG A 59 -15.74 7.65 2.79
CA ARG A 59 -16.18 6.30 2.44
C ARG A 59 -15.60 5.87 1.09
N ILE A 60 -15.72 6.73 0.08
CA ILE A 60 -15.21 6.46 -1.27
C ILE A 60 -13.68 6.38 -1.22
N TYR A 61 -13.06 7.35 -0.53
CA TYR A 61 -11.61 7.40 -0.36
C TYR A 61 -11.04 6.11 0.24
N ILE A 62 -11.66 5.56 1.29
CA ILE A 62 -11.22 4.30 1.91
C ILE A 62 -11.31 3.15 0.92
N LEU A 63 -12.42 3.04 0.17
CA LEU A 63 -12.62 1.95 -0.79
C LEU A 63 -11.59 2.00 -1.91
N GLU A 64 -11.38 3.18 -2.51
CA GLU A 64 -10.39 3.39 -3.57
C GLU A 64 -8.97 3.06 -3.10
N ASN A 65 -8.59 3.49 -1.89
CA ASN A 65 -7.28 3.17 -1.34
C ASN A 65 -7.15 1.67 -1.04
N ILE A 66 -8.19 1.03 -0.52
CA ILE A 66 -8.15 -0.43 -0.30
C ILE A 66 -7.88 -1.18 -1.60
N ASP A 67 -8.57 -0.82 -2.68
CA ASP A 67 -8.41 -1.47 -3.98
C ASP A 67 -7.02 -1.20 -4.58
N TYR A 68 -6.58 0.06 -4.52
CA TYR A 68 -5.23 0.44 -4.93
C TYR A 68 -4.15 -0.37 -4.20
N TYR A 69 -4.15 -0.37 -2.87
CA TYR A 69 -3.12 -1.04 -2.08
C TYR A 69 -3.18 -2.57 -2.21
N LYS A 70 -4.36 -3.16 -2.47
CA LYS A 70 -4.46 -4.59 -2.83
C LYS A 70 -3.80 -4.89 -4.16
N GLU A 71 -4.01 -4.05 -5.18
CA GLU A 71 -3.37 -4.21 -6.48
C GLU A 71 -1.84 -4.12 -6.34
N ILE A 72 -1.36 -3.13 -5.59
CA ILE A 72 0.06 -2.96 -5.28
C ILE A 72 0.64 -4.20 -4.60
N LYS A 73 -0.01 -4.72 -3.54
CA LYS A 73 0.45 -5.94 -2.85
C LYS A 73 0.45 -7.16 -3.77
N MET A 74 -0.53 -7.27 -4.69
CA MET A 74 -0.56 -8.34 -5.68
C MET A 74 0.64 -8.25 -6.65
N ILE A 75 0.92 -7.06 -7.17
CA ILE A 75 2.05 -6.78 -8.06
C ILE A 75 3.37 -7.14 -7.34
N ASP A 76 3.56 -6.66 -6.12
CA ASP A 76 4.74 -6.90 -5.31
C ASP A 76 4.98 -8.39 -5.06
N ASN A 77 3.93 -9.12 -4.68
CA ASN A 77 3.99 -10.56 -4.50
C ASN A 77 4.35 -11.29 -5.80
N LYS A 78 3.85 -10.83 -6.95
CA LYS A 78 4.15 -11.43 -8.25
C LYS A 78 5.62 -11.24 -8.63
N ILE A 79 6.13 -10.01 -8.46
CA ILE A 79 7.53 -9.66 -8.70
C ILE A 79 8.46 -10.44 -7.76
N SER A 80 8.15 -10.47 -6.46
CA SER A 80 8.93 -11.20 -5.46
C SER A 80 9.03 -12.70 -5.82
N LYS A 81 7.89 -13.36 -6.10
CA LYS A 81 7.88 -14.77 -6.52
C LYS A 81 8.64 -15.02 -7.82
N ALA A 82 8.54 -14.11 -8.79
CA ALA A 82 9.30 -14.20 -10.03
C ALA A 82 10.81 -14.11 -9.79
N THR A 83 11.24 -13.14 -9.00
CA THR A 83 12.64 -12.94 -8.61
C THR A 83 13.21 -14.17 -7.92
N THR A 84 12.53 -14.69 -6.89
CA THR A 84 12.96 -15.91 -6.20
C THR A 84 13.13 -17.09 -7.16
N ARG A 85 12.21 -17.26 -8.11
CA ARG A 85 12.27 -18.35 -9.08
C ARG A 85 13.41 -18.20 -10.09
N ILE A 86 13.69 -16.97 -10.55
CA ILE A 86 14.79 -16.68 -11.50
C ILE A 86 16.14 -16.93 -10.82
N LEU A 87 16.30 -16.46 -9.58
CA LEU A 87 17.51 -16.67 -8.81
C LEU A 87 17.73 -18.16 -8.49
N ALA A 88 16.67 -18.88 -8.12
CA ALA A 88 16.72 -20.31 -7.88
C ALA A 88 17.08 -21.13 -9.13
N SER A 89 16.69 -20.68 -10.33
CA SER A 89 17.09 -21.31 -11.60
C SER A 89 18.47 -20.87 -12.11
N LYS A 90 19.22 -20.07 -11.33
CA LYS A 90 20.53 -19.50 -11.70
C LYS A 90 20.49 -18.68 -13.00
N GLU A 91 19.30 -18.18 -13.36
CA GLU A 91 19.11 -17.29 -14.49
C GLU A 91 19.52 -15.85 -14.11
N SER A 92 19.94 -15.06 -15.10
CA SER A 92 20.26 -13.66 -14.87
C SER A 92 19.00 -12.85 -14.54
N LEU A 93 19.02 -12.14 -13.40
CA LEU A 93 17.92 -11.28 -12.98
C LEU A 93 17.91 -9.98 -13.79
N THR A 94 17.21 -10.03 -14.92
CA THR A 94 17.03 -8.89 -15.84
C THR A 94 15.58 -8.39 -15.85
N PHE A 95 15.40 -7.16 -16.36
CA PHE A 95 14.07 -6.58 -16.56
C PHE A 95 13.16 -7.47 -17.40
N MET A 96 13.69 -8.00 -18.51
CA MET A 96 12.97 -8.91 -19.40
C MET A 96 12.64 -10.25 -18.73
N ALA A 97 13.55 -10.79 -17.92
CA ALA A 97 13.30 -12.03 -17.18
C ALA A 97 12.13 -11.87 -16.21
N ILE A 98 12.11 -10.80 -15.40
CA ILE A 98 11.02 -10.51 -14.46
C ILE A 98 9.71 -10.27 -15.21
N MET A 99 9.72 -9.45 -16.27
CA MET A 99 8.56 -9.18 -17.11
C MET A 99 7.94 -10.47 -17.65
N LYS A 100 8.76 -11.34 -18.26
CA LYS A 100 8.32 -12.63 -18.80
C LYS A 100 7.76 -13.54 -17.72
N ARG A 101 8.44 -13.67 -16.58
CA ARG A 101 8.02 -14.56 -15.48
C ARG A 101 6.74 -14.07 -14.80
N CYS A 102 6.56 -12.75 -14.71
CA CYS A 102 5.34 -12.12 -14.22
C CYS A 102 4.23 -12.05 -15.28
N ARG A 103 4.48 -12.45 -16.53
CA ARG A 103 3.52 -12.29 -17.64
C ARG A 103 3.01 -10.84 -17.77
N PHE A 104 3.86 -9.85 -17.50
CA PHE A 104 3.52 -8.46 -17.75
C PHE A 104 3.71 -8.18 -19.24
N THR A 105 2.70 -7.57 -19.87
CA THR A 105 2.84 -7.12 -21.25
C THR A 105 3.70 -5.86 -21.30
N SER A 106 4.31 -5.57 -22.44
CA SER A 106 5.05 -4.32 -22.63
C SER A 106 4.16 -3.10 -22.31
N THR A 107 2.89 -3.13 -22.72
CA THR A 107 1.92 -2.08 -22.42
C THR A 107 1.71 -1.89 -20.91
N MET A 108 1.60 -2.96 -20.13
CA MET A 108 1.50 -2.86 -18.66
C MET A 108 2.76 -2.21 -18.07
N MET A 109 3.94 -2.60 -18.53
CA MET A 109 5.21 -2.03 -18.07
C MET A 109 5.36 -0.54 -18.43
N TYR A 110 4.82 -0.10 -19.57
CA TYR A 110 4.91 1.31 -19.98
C TYR A 110 3.84 2.19 -19.34
N LYS A 111 2.62 1.69 -19.17
CA LYS A 111 1.51 2.48 -18.62
C LYS A 111 1.48 2.52 -17.10
N ASN A 112 1.96 1.47 -16.43
CA ASN A 112 2.00 1.41 -14.98
C ASN A 112 3.41 1.72 -14.47
N SER A 113 3.64 2.98 -14.11
CA SER A 113 4.94 3.45 -13.59
C SER A 113 5.39 2.67 -12.36
N TYR A 114 4.45 2.29 -11.48
CA TYR A 114 4.73 1.51 -10.28
C TYR A 114 5.36 0.16 -10.62
N ILE A 115 4.78 -0.61 -11.54
CA ILE A 115 5.34 -1.91 -11.96
C ILE A 115 6.76 -1.72 -12.47
N LYS A 116 6.99 -0.75 -13.36
CA LYS A 116 8.31 -0.47 -13.95
C LYS A 116 9.34 -0.14 -12.87
N GLU A 117 9.01 0.80 -11.99
CA GLU A 117 9.90 1.25 -10.91
C GLU A 117 10.20 0.12 -9.93
N LYS A 118 9.18 -0.67 -9.55
CA LYS A 118 9.35 -1.80 -8.65
C LYS A 118 10.27 -2.86 -9.23
N VAL A 119 10.14 -3.19 -10.52
CA VAL A 119 11.04 -4.14 -11.20
C VAL A 119 12.47 -3.60 -11.22
N ILE A 120 12.67 -2.33 -11.57
CA ILE A 120 14.00 -1.71 -11.58
C ILE A 120 14.64 -1.73 -10.18
N LYS A 121 13.86 -1.37 -9.14
CA LYS A 121 14.30 -1.40 -7.75
C LYS A 121 14.70 -2.82 -7.33
N THR A 122 13.86 -3.81 -7.63
CA THR A 122 14.12 -5.22 -7.31
C THR A 122 15.43 -5.71 -7.93
N ILE A 123 15.71 -5.34 -9.19
CA ILE A 123 16.98 -5.70 -9.85
C ILE A 123 18.17 -5.04 -9.15
N LYS A 124 18.08 -3.75 -8.81
CA LYS A 124 19.16 -3.02 -8.13
C LYS A 124 19.47 -3.61 -6.76
N GLU A 125 18.44 -3.89 -5.96
CA GLU A 125 18.60 -4.47 -4.62
C GLU A 125 19.29 -5.83 -4.67
N ASN A 126 18.94 -6.68 -5.63
CA ASN A 126 19.53 -8.02 -5.76
C ASN A 126 20.90 -8.02 -6.47
N LYS A 127 21.23 -7.00 -7.28
CA LYS A 127 22.59 -6.84 -7.84
C LYS A 127 23.62 -6.54 -6.76
N ASN A 128 23.26 -5.72 -5.77
CA ASN A 128 24.16 -5.36 -4.67
C ASN A 128 24.36 -6.50 -3.65
N SER A 129 23.48 -7.52 -3.65
CA SER A 129 23.57 -8.69 -2.77
C SER A 129 24.44 -9.82 -3.33
N ILE A 130 24.81 -9.79 -4.62
CA ILE A 130 25.74 -10.73 -5.22
C ILE A 130 27.16 -10.21 -4.95
N LYS A 131 27.67 -10.47 -3.74
CA LYS A 131 29.12 -10.38 -3.50
C LYS A 131 29.76 -11.57 -4.23
N LEU A 132 30.57 -11.26 -5.24
CA LEU A 132 31.52 -12.18 -5.86
C LEU A 132 32.51 -12.70 -4.81
#